data_AF-A0A932Z903-F1
#
_entry.id   AF-A0A932Z903-F1
#
_cell.length_a   1.000
_cell.length_b   1.000
_cell.length_c   1.000
_cell.angle_alpha   90.00
_cell.angle_beta   90.00
_cell.angle_gamma   90.00
#
_symmetry.space_group_name_H-M   'P 1'
#
loop_
_entity.id
_entity.type
_entity.pdbx_description
1 polymer ?
#
loop_
_entity_poly.entity_id
_entity_poly.type
_entity_poly.pdbx_seq_one_letter_code
_entity_poly.pdbx_strand_id
1 'polypeptide(L)'
;MSEQRELPLTFPELSAEAPLIPVRMINEYVYCPRLAYLEWVQAEFAHSADTIDGKIKHKRVDERSGELPEQPEEGERVHARSVALSSTRLGITAKLDLVEGEGSYVTPVDYKRGARPHVAAGAYDPERVQLCAQGLLLREHGFECDSGVIYFAASRERVRVPFDDALIEMTLAAITGLRGIAFAGHIPPPLEDSPKCPRCSLVGICLPDEVRFLTRSSVEPRPLFPALQDALPLYVQSPRAFRTTPIKELRESCFPRHECLGLIEAASSHLISTKG
;
A
#
# COMPACT_ATOMS: atom_id res chain seq x y z
N MET A 1 18.85 33.68 -18.83
CA MET A 1 18.55 32.36 -18.23
C MET A 1 18.21 32.63 -16.78
N SER A 2 16.93 32.65 -16.42
CA SER A 2 16.50 33.04 -15.07
C SER A 2 16.79 31.88 -14.12
N GLU A 3 17.62 32.10 -13.11
CA GLU A 3 17.90 31.14 -12.04
C GLU A 3 16.59 30.74 -11.35
N GLN A 4 16.25 29.47 -11.45
CA GLN A 4 15.16 28.87 -10.71
C GLN A 4 15.60 28.79 -9.24
N ARG A 5 14.94 29.55 -8.36
CA ARG A 5 15.21 29.49 -6.92
C ARG A 5 14.77 28.13 -6.39
N GLU A 6 15.74 27.33 -5.95
CA GLU A 6 15.49 26.07 -5.26
C GLU A 6 14.80 26.36 -3.91
N LEU A 7 13.62 25.78 -3.71
CA LEU A 7 13.02 25.66 -2.38
C LEU A 7 13.71 24.49 -1.67
N PRO A 8 14.42 24.72 -0.56
CA PRO A 8 14.99 23.63 0.21
C PRO A 8 13.85 22.90 0.93
N LEU A 9 13.30 21.88 0.27
CA LEU A 9 12.41 20.94 0.92
C LEU A 9 13.29 20.03 1.76
N THR A 10 13.31 20.26 3.07
CA THR A 10 13.95 19.33 4.01
C THR A 10 13.15 18.03 3.96
N PHE A 11 13.67 17.04 3.24
CA PHE A 11 13.13 15.69 3.27
C PHE A 11 13.21 15.18 4.71
N PRO A 12 12.14 14.60 5.27
CA PRO A 12 12.19 14.03 6.60
C PRO A 12 13.29 12.97 6.64
N GLU A 13 14.14 13.00 7.66
CA GLU A 13 15.14 11.97 7.90
C GLU A 13 14.43 10.62 7.97
N LEU A 14 14.85 9.69 7.10
CA LEU A 14 14.41 8.30 7.14
C LEU A 14 14.93 7.70 8.46
N SER A 15 14.06 7.70 9.48
CA SER A 15 14.27 7.03 10.76
C SER A 15 14.78 5.60 10.53
N ALA A 16 15.87 5.24 11.20
CA ALA A 16 16.70 4.06 10.98
C ALA A 16 16.07 2.69 11.35
N GLU A 17 14.73 2.60 11.42
CA GLU A 17 14.01 1.33 11.55
C GLU A 17 13.13 1.13 10.32
N ALA A 18 13.51 0.15 9.48
CA ALA A 18 12.70 -0.23 8.34
C ALA A 18 11.28 -0.61 8.82
N PRO A 19 10.21 -0.10 8.16
CA PRO A 19 8.85 -0.36 8.61
C PRO A 19 8.54 -1.85 8.57
N LEU A 20 7.80 -2.34 9.57
CA LEU A 20 7.32 -3.72 9.58
C LEU A 20 6.46 -3.99 8.35
N ILE A 21 6.72 -5.11 7.69
CA ILE A 21 5.98 -5.50 6.48
C ILE A 21 4.64 -6.12 6.90
N PRO A 22 3.49 -5.61 6.42
CA PRO A 22 2.21 -6.27 6.62
C PRO A 22 2.22 -7.66 5.97
N VAL A 23 1.74 -8.70 6.67
CA VAL A 23 1.74 -10.08 6.15
C VAL A 23 0.98 -10.21 4.83
N ARG A 24 -0.04 -9.37 4.60
CA ARG A 24 -0.69 -9.27 3.29
C ARG A 24 0.30 -8.99 2.16
N MET A 25 1.30 -8.14 2.36
CA MET A 25 2.29 -7.82 1.32
C MET A 25 3.19 -9.03 0.99
N ILE A 26 3.37 -9.97 1.92
CA ILE A 26 4.08 -11.23 1.66
C ILE A 26 3.25 -12.11 0.71
N ASN A 27 1.93 -12.15 0.89
CA ASN A 27 1.03 -12.80 -0.07
C ASN A 27 1.22 -12.20 -1.47
N GLU A 28 1.14 -10.87 -1.58
CA GLU A 28 1.29 -10.19 -2.87
C GLU A 28 2.67 -10.44 -3.48
N TYR A 29 3.73 -10.55 -2.68
CA TYR A 29 5.09 -10.83 -3.16
C TYR A 29 5.19 -12.22 -3.79
N VAL A 30 4.62 -13.23 -3.13
CA VAL A 30 4.56 -14.61 -3.66
C VAL A 30 3.67 -14.67 -4.91
N TYR A 31 2.63 -13.83 -4.98
CA TYR A 31 1.83 -13.71 -6.20
C TYR A 31 2.64 -13.10 -7.36
N CYS A 32 3.24 -11.94 -7.13
CA CYS A 32 4.06 -11.18 -8.07
C CYS A 32 4.95 -10.16 -7.32
N PRO A 33 6.30 -10.29 -7.37
CA PRO A 33 7.19 -9.34 -6.69
C PRO A 33 7.00 -7.88 -7.12
N ARG A 34 6.67 -7.65 -8.41
CA ARG A 34 6.37 -6.31 -8.92
C ARG A 34 5.07 -5.75 -8.35
N LEU A 35 4.03 -6.57 -8.16
CA LEU A 35 2.78 -6.13 -7.52
C LEU A 35 3.05 -5.66 -6.09
N ALA A 36 3.75 -6.47 -5.30
CA ALA A 36 4.11 -6.10 -3.93
C ALA A 36 4.96 -4.82 -3.88
N TYR A 37 5.87 -4.62 -4.84
CA TYR A 37 6.65 -3.38 -4.92
C TYR A 37 5.76 -2.16 -5.19
N LEU A 38 4.86 -2.25 -6.17
CA LEU A 38 3.94 -1.17 -6.49
C LEU A 38 3.04 -0.82 -5.29
N GLU A 39 2.45 -1.82 -4.65
CA GLU A 39 1.55 -1.61 -3.50
C GLU A 39 2.29 -1.11 -2.26
N TRP A 40 3.40 -1.75 -1.88
CA TRP A 40 4.08 -1.45 -0.61
C TRP A 40 5.06 -0.29 -0.70
N VAL A 41 5.92 -0.29 -1.71
CA VAL A 41 7.05 0.65 -1.82
C VAL A 41 6.59 1.95 -2.47
N GLN A 42 5.76 1.87 -3.51
CA GLN A 42 5.24 3.04 -4.21
C GLN A 42 3.88 3.52 -3.70
N ALA A 43 3.27 2.79 -2.76
CA ALA A 43 1.94 3.08 -2.21
C ALA A 43 0.85 3.20 -3.30
N GLU A 44 1.00 2.45 -4.39
CA GLU A 44 0.05 2.40 -5.50
C GLU A 44 -1.05 1.40 -5.18
N PHE A 45 -2.27 1.90 -4.95
CA PHE A 45 -3.43 1.05 -4.71
C PHE A 45 -4.51 1.39 -5.72
N ALA A 46 -4.98 0.38 -6.46
CA ALA A 46 -6.27 0.50 -7.13
C ALA A 46 -7.34 0.64 -6.04
N HIS A 47 -8.07 1.75 -6.03
CA HIS A 47 -9.02 2.08 -4.97
C HIS A 47 -9.91 0.89 -4.56
N SER A 48 -9.69 0.35 -3.37
CA SER A 48 -10.72 -0.32 -2.58
C SER A 48 -10.94 0.51 -1.31
N ALA A 49 -12.19 0.53 -0.82
CA ALA A 49 -12.66 1.38 0.27
C ALA A 49 -11.95 1.17 1.63
N ASP A 50 -10.97 0.28 1.71
CA ASP A 50 -10.29 -0.13 2.95
C ASP A 50 -8.94 0.59 3.20
N THR A 51 -8.56 1.55 2.35
CA THR A 51 -7.15 2.02 2.24
C THR A 51 -6.81 3.26 3.09
N ILE A 52 -7.71 3.76 3.95
CA ILE A 52 -7.44 5.00 4.74
C ILE A 52 -6.92 4.72 6.16
N ASP A 53 -6.95 3.48 6.66
CA ASP A 53 -6.68 3.21 8.10
C ASP A 53 -5.23 2.76 8.42
N GLY A 54 -4.28 2.99 7.50
CA GLY A 54 -2.89 2.52 7.62
C GLY A 54 -1.89 3.48 8.25
N LYS A 55 -2.19 4.79 8.32
CA LYS A 55 -1.18 5.81 8.71
C LYS A 55 -1.11 6.16 10.20
N ILE A 56 -1.89 5.50 11.08
CA ILE A 56 -1.91 5.78 12.53
C ILE A 56 -1.72 4.52 13.38
N LYS A 57 -0.96 3.52 12.92
CA LYS A 57 -0.65 2.32 13.71
C LYS A 57 0.84 2.03 13.90
N HIS A 58 1.71 3.00 13.60
CA HIS A 58 3.14 2.84 13.87
C HIS A 58 3.52 3.09 15.35
N LYS A 59 2.60 3.59 16.17
CA LYS A 59 2.91 4.01 17.56
C LYS A 59 2.15 3.25 18.65
N ARG A 60 1.39 2.19 18.30
CA ARG A 60 0.47 1.52 19.24
C ARG A 60 0.24 0.03 18.98
N VAL A 61 1.24 -0.68 18.44
CA VAL A 61 1.15 -2.15 18.17
C VAL A 61 2.14 -2.92 19.04
N ASP A 62 2.23 -2.51 20.31
CA ASP A 62 2.69 -3.38 21.41
C ASP A 62 1.50 -3.81 22.30
N GLU A 63 0.30 -3.27 22.07
CA GLU A 63 -0.92 -3.67 22.76
C GLU A 63 -1.66 -4.71 21.92
N ARG A 64 -1.78 -5.95 22.44
CA ARG A 64 -2.69 -6.98 21.93
C ARG A 64 -4.08 -6.37 21.82
N SER A 65 -4.58 -6.16 20.60
CA SER A 65 -5.99 -5.85 20.39
C SER A 65 -6.69 -7.12 19.94
N GLY A 66 -7.62 -7.60 20.77
CA GLY A 66 -8.13 -8.98 20.76
C GLY A 66 -7.51 -9.79 21.90
N GLU A 67 -8.32 -10.21 22.86
CA GLU A 67 -7.87 -10.88 24.09
C GLU A 67 -7.29 -12.27 23.76
N LEU A 68 -5.99 -12.33 23.46
CA LEU A 68 -5.21 -13.55 23.59
C LEU A 68 -4.61 -13.58 25.00
N PRO A 69 -4.76 -14.67 25.77
CA PRO A 69 -4.18 -14.80 27.10
C PRO A 69 -2.65 -14.71 27.06
N GLU A 70 -2.04 -14.04 28.04
CA GLU A 70 -0.57 -13.94 28.15
C GLU A 70 0.06 -15.28 28.53
N GLN A 71 -0.65 -16.06 29.34
CA GLN A 71 -0.31 -17.41 29.75
C GLN A 71 -1.62 -18.22 29.76
N PRO A 72 -1.95 -18.93 28.68
CA PRO A 72 -3.17 -19.73 28.65
C PRO A 72 -3.05 -20.88 29.65
N GLU A 73 -4.06 -21.06 30.49
CA GLU A 73 -4.14 -22.22 31.40
C GLU A 73 -4.41 -23.51 30.60
N GLU A 74 -3.96 -24.65 31.13
CA GLU A 74 -4.19 -25.95 30.50
C GLU A 74 -5.71 -26.23 30.42
N GLY A 75 -6.23 -26.39 29.20
CA GLY A 75 -7.67 -26.59 28.94
C GLY A 75 -8.49 -25.32 28.67
N GLU A 76 -7.86 -24.13 28.68
CA GLU A 76 -8.56 -22.88 28.33
C GLU A 76 -8.82 -22.81 26.82
N ARG A 77 -10.09 -22.70 26.41
CA ARG A 77 -10.47 -22.55 25.00
C ARG A 77 -10.16 -21.15 24.50
N VAL A 78 -9.25 -21.05 23.54
CA VAL A 78 -8.90 -19.80 22.87
C VAL A 78 -9.82 -19.60 21.67
N HIS A 79 -10.55 -18.48 21.64
CA HIS A 79 -11.33 -18.03 20.49
C HIS A 79 -11.27 -16.51 20.37
N ALA A 80 -10.16 -16.00 19.83
CA ALA A 80 -9.89 -14.58 19.73
C ALA A 80 -10.08 -14.08 18.30
N ARG A 81 -10.76 -12.95 18.12
CA ARG A 81 -10.98 -12.32 16.82
C ARG A 81 -10.16 -11.05 16.67
N SER A 82 -9.77 -10.73 15.44
CA SER A 82 -9.09 -9.46 15.11
C SER A 82 -7.79 -9.23 15.87
N VAL A 83 -7.01 -10.28 16.11
CA VAL A 83 -5.76 -10.22 16.88
C VAL A 83 -4.68 -9.49 16.09
N ALA A 84 -4.16 -8.37 16.60
CA ALA A 84 -3.00 -7.70 16.02
C ALA A 84 -1.69 -8.22 16.65
N LEU A 85 -0.76 -8.70 15.82
CA LEU A 85 0.57 -9.18 16.22
C LEU A 85 1.66 -8.52 15.37
N SER A 86 2.83 -8.34 15.97
CA SER A 86 4.03 -7.80 15.34
C SER A 86 5.26 -8.58 15.82
N SER A 87 6.29 -8.68 14.99
CA SER A 87 7.61 -9.16 15.41
C SER A 87 8.66 -8.34 14.70
N THR A 88 9.54 -7.70 15.46
CA THR A 88 10.70 -6.96 14.94
C THR A 88 11.77 -7.91 14.40
N ARG A 89 11.94 -9.08 15.05
CA ARG A 89 12.86 -10.14 14.62
C ARG A 89 12.49 -10.71 13.25
N LEU A 90 11.21 -11.06 13.06
CA LEU A 90 10.70 -11.46 11.75
C LEU A 90 10.50 -10.25 10.83
N GLY A 91 10.36 -9.05 11.39
CA GLY A 91 10.11 -7.74 10.79
C GLY A 91 8.75 -7.60 10.07
N ILE A 92 7.74 -8.31 10.56
CA ILE A 92 6.40 -8.39 9.96
C ILE A 92 5.32 -8.02 10.98
N THR A 93 4.16 -7.62 10.48
CA THR A 93 2.96 -7.33 11.28
C THR A 93 1.71 -7.90 10.62
N ALA A 94 0.73 -8.31 11.42
CA ALA A 94 -0.52 -8.85 10.92
C ALA A 94 -1.69 -8.54 11.85
N LYS A 95 -2.87 -8.43 11.25
CA LYS A 95 -4.15 -8.56 11.95
C LYS A 95 -4.76 -9.90 11.53
N LEU A 96 -4.86 -10.84 12.47
CA LEU A 96 -5.44 -12.16 12.25
C LEU A 96 -6.96 -12.06 12.43
N ASP A 97 -7.73 -12.63 11.50
CA ASP A 97 -9.19 -12.59 11.56
C ASP A 97 -9.72 -13.34 12.78
N LEU A 98 -9.20 -14.55 12.98
CA LEU A 98 -9.60 -15.45 14.05
C LEU A 98 -8.42 -16.35 14.45
N VAL A 99 -8.29 -16.59 15.74
CA VAL A 99 -7.36 -17.55 16.35
C VAL A 99 -8.19 -18.49 17.21
N GLU A 100 -8.10 -19.79 16.93
CA GLU A 100 -8.79 -20.86 17.67
C GLU A 100 -7.77 -21.80 18.29
N GLY A 101 -8.00 -22.29 19.51
CA GLY A 101 -7.06 -23.19 20.16
C GLY A 101 -7.48 -23.63 21.54
N GLU A 102 -6.58 -24.35 22.20
CA GLU A 102 -6.71 -24.77 23.59
C GLU A 102 -5.34 -24.67 24.27
N GLY A 103 -5.28 -24.02 25.43
CA GLY A 103 -4.02 -23.77 26.11
C GLY A 103 -3.04 -22.96 25.24
N SER A 104 -1.77 -23.37 25.22
CA SER A 104 -0.72 -22.76 24.38
C SER A 104 -0.87 -23.07 22.89
N TYR A 105 -1.66 -24.08 22.52
CA TYR A 105 -1.74 -24.55 21.14
C TYR A 105 -2.86 -23.87 20.37
N VAL A 106 -2.50 -23.02 19.42
CA VAL A 106 -3.43 -22.16 18.68
C VAL A 106 -3.27 -22.32 17.17
N THR A 107 -4.34 -22.01 16.44
CA THR A 107 -4.47 -22.14 15.00
C THR A 107 -5.06 -20.86 14.43
N PRO A 108 -4.34 -20.13 13.55
CA PRO A 108 -4.92 -19.00 12.83
C PRO A 108 -5.93 -19.49 11.79
N VAL A 109 -7.03 -18.74 11.64
CA VAL A 109 -8.06 -18.98 10.64
C VAL A 109 -8.19 -17.75 9.73
N ASP A 110 -7.88 -17.91 8.45
CA ASP A 110 -7.97 -16.87 7.42
C ASP A 110 -9.25 -17.04 6.58
N TYR A 111 -10.06 -15.98 6.48
CA TYR A 111 -11.34 -16.03 5.78
C TYR A 111 -11.18 -15.57 4.32
N LYS A 112 -11.53 -16.46 3.37
CA LYS A 112 -11.54 -16.15 1.94
C LYS A 112 -12.97 -16.12 1.41
N ARG A 113 -13.30 -15.06 0.66
CA ARG A 113 -14.63 -14.93 0.02
C ARG A 113 -14.86 -15.94 -1.11
N GLY A 114 -13.79 -16.36 -1.80
CA GLY A 114 -13.86 -17.26 -2.95
C GLY A 114 -14.20 -18.70 -2.61
N ALA A 115 -14.35 -19.52 -3.66
CA ALA A 115 -14.44 -20.98 -3.53
C ALA A 115 -13.04 -21.58 -3.46
N ARG A 116 -12.93 -22.74 -2.80
CA ARG A 116 -11.68 -23.48 -2.71
C ARG A 116 -11.12 -23.81 -4.10
N PRO A 117 -9.84 -23.53 -4.38
CA PRO A 117 -9.23 -23.92 -5.65
C PRO A 117 -9.03 -25.44 -5.73
N HIS A 118 -9.21 -25.99 -6.93
CA HIS A 118 -8.97 -27.41 -7.23
C HIS A 118 -7.49 -27.72 -7.49
N VAL A 119 -6.64 -27.40 -6.52
CA VAL A 119 -5.21 -27.72 -6.51
C VAL A 119 -4.91 -28.77 -5.44
N ALA A 120 -3.83 -29.54 -5.59
CA ALA A 120 -3.48 -30.62 -4.67
C ALA A 120 -3.35 -30.15 -3.21
N ALA A 121 -2.77 -28.97 -2.99
CA ALA A 121 -2.62 -28.37 -1.67
C ALA A 121 -3.91 -27.73 -1.12
N GLY A 122 -5.00 -27.68 -1.90
CA GLY A 122 -6.28 -27.07 -1.51
C GLY A 122 -6.28 -25.54 -1.41
N ALA A 123 -5.13 -24.89 -1.53
CA ALA A 123 -4.94 -23.44 -1.56
C ALA A 123 -3.69 -23.10 -2.39
N TYR A 124 -3.61 -21.87 -2.90
CA TYR A 124 -2.42 -21.41 -3.63
C TYR A 124 -1.32 -20.96 -2.66
N ASP A 125 -0.06 -21.03 -3.11
CA ASP A 125 1.10 -20.66 -2.28
C ASP A 125 1.02 -19.26 -1.64
N PRO A 126 0.51 -18.20 -2.30
CA PRO A 126 0.37 -16.90 -1.64
C PRO A 126 -0.48 -16.94 -0.37
N GLU A 127 -1.60 -17.70 -0.38
CA GLU A 127 -2.48 -17.86 0.78
C GLU A 127 -1.83 -18.74 1.85
N ARG A 128 -1.13 -19.81 1.43
CA ARG A 128 -0.40 -20.71 2.33
C ARG A 128 0.73 -19.99 3.07
N VAL A 129 1.52 -19.19 2.35
CA VAL A 129 2.61 -18.39 2.90
C VAL A 129 2.08 -17.30 3.83
N GLN A 130 0.98 -16.63 3.46
CA GLN A 130 0.34 -15.65 4.33
C GLN A 130 -0.05 -16.27 5.68
N LEU A 131 -0.69 -17.43 5.65
CA LEU A 131 -1.16 -18.14 6.83
C LEU A 131 0.01 -18.69 7.67
N CYS A 132 1.07 -19.19 7.01
CA CYS A 132 2.30 -19.60 7.70
C CYS A 132 2.97 -18.41 8.40
N ALA A 133 3.05 -17.24 7.77
CA ALA A 133 3.60 -16.04 8.41
C ALA A 133 2.80 -15.62 9.65
N GLN A 134 1.47 -15.76 9.63
CA GLN A 134 0.62 -15.55 10.82
C GLN A 134 0.92 -16.58 11.92
N GLY A 135 1.11 -17.86 11.56
CA GLY A 135 1.53 -18.91 12.49
C GLY A 135 2.89 -18.65 13.13
N LEU A 136 3.87 -18.18 12.35
CA LEU A 136 5.18 -17.78 12.86
C LEU A 136 5.09 -16.57 13.80
N LEU A 137 4.17 -15.63 13.55
CA LEU A 137 3.87 -14.54 14.50
C LEU A 137 3.27 -15.08 15.80
N LEU A 138 2.36 -16.06 15.75
CA LEU A 138 1.84 -16.69 16.98
C LEU A 138 2.95 -17.37 17.78
N ARG A 139 3.88 -18.07 17.09
CA ARG A 139 5.07 -18.68 17.71
C ARG A 139 5.99 -17.66 18.40
N GLU A 140 6.21 -16.51 17.76
CA GLU A 140 6.97 -15.39 18.36
C GLU A 140 6.35 -14.86 19.66
N HIS A 141 5.04 -15.00 19.81
CA HIS A 141 4.29 -14.53 20.98
C HIS A 141 4.07 -15.64 22.04
N GLY A 142 4.81 -16.75 21.94
CA GLY A 142 4.83 -17.82 22.95
C GLY A 142 3.78 -18.91 22.76
N PHE A 143 3.04 -18.91 21.64
CA PHE A 143 2.07 -19.96 21.34
C PHE A 143 2.70 -21.09 20.51
N GLU A 144 2.16 -22.29 20.65
CA GLU A 144 2.44 -23.42 19.76
C GLU A 144 1.47 -23.40 18.58
N CYS A 145 1.99 -23.57 17.36
CA CYS A 145 1.18 -23.45 16.16
C CYS A 145 1.82 -24.18 14.99
N ASP A 146 1.35 -25.39 14.65
CA ASP A 146 1.93 -26.20 13.56
C ASP A 146 1.10 -26.21 12.28
N SER A 147 -0.01 -25.48 12.27
CA SER A 147 -0.88 -25.38 11.11
C SER A 147 -1.81 -24.19 11.22
N GLY A 148 -2.36 -23.77 10.07
CA GLY A 148 -3.48 -22.84 10.00
C GLY A 148 -4.68 -23.46 9.29
N VAL A 149 -5.79 -22.73 9.29
CA VAL A 149 -6.97 -23.04 8.48
C VAL A 149 -7.32 -21.90 7.54
N ILE A 150 -7.58 -22.20 6.28
CA ILE A 150 -8.24 -21.30 5.35
C ILE A 150 -9.72 -21.69 5.29
N TYR A 151 -10.61 -20.73 5.54
CA TYR A 151 -12.05 -20.94 5.40
C TYR A 151 -12.56 -20.24 4.12
N PHE A 152 -13.03 -21.03 3.15
CA PHE A 152 -13.59 -20.54 1.90
C PHE A 152 -15.11 -20.34 2.04
N ALA A 153 -15.56 -19.10 2.13
CA ALA A 153 -16.96 -18.78 2.40
C ALA A 153 -17.92 -19.22 1.28
N ALA A 154 -17.49 -19.16 0.01
CA ALA A 154 -18.36 -19.55 -1.11
C ALA A 154 -18.62 -21.06 -1.16
N SER A 155 -17.62 -21.89 -0.82
CA SER A 155 -17.79 -23.35 -0.77
C SER A 155 -18.05 -23.90 0.63
N ARG A 156 -17.96 -23.06 1.68
CA ARG A 156 -18.06 -23.41 3.10
C ARG A 156 -17.09 -24.52 3.53
N GLU A 157 -15.92 -24.55 2.91
CA GLU A 157 -14.89 -25.55 3.20
C GLU A 157 -13.79 -24.97 4.10
N ARG A 158 -13.26 -25.83 4.97
CA ARG A 158 -12.04 -25.57 5.77
C ARG A 158 -10.88 -26.35 5.17
N VAL A 159 -9.82 -25.68 4.81
CA VAL A 159 -8.56 -26.29 4.32
C VAL A 159 -7.50 -26.12 5.40
N ARG A 160 -7.04 -27.23 5.96
CA ARG A 160 -5.90 -27.22 6.90
C ARG A 160 -4.59 -27.11 6.13
N VAL A 161 -3.76 -26.16 6.52
CA VAL A 161 -2.43 -25.94 5.94
C VAL A 161 -1.38 -26.27 7.01
N PRO A 162 -0.69 -27.42 6.92
CA PRO A 162 0.42 -27.72 7.83
C PRO A 162 1.59 -26.78 7.57
N PHE A 163 2.28 -26.36 8.63
CA PHE A 163 3.49 -25.55 8.56
C PHE A 163 4.71 -26.45 8.59
N ASP A 164 4.90 -27.20 7.50
CA ASP A 164 6.10 -28.01 7.28
C ASP A 164 7.33 -27.13 7.01
N ASP A 165 8.51 -27.74 7.10
CA ASP A 165 9.79 -27.04 6.92
C ASP A 165 9.87 -26.33 5.56
N ALA A 166 9.35 -26.95 4.50
CA ALA A 166 9.35 -26.38 3.15
C ALA A 166 8.51 -25.10 3.06
N LEU A 167 7.32 -25.07 3.68
CA LEU A 167 6.46 -23.87 3.70
C LEU A 167 7.06 -22.79 4.61
N ILE A 168 7.69 -23.17 5.72
CA ILE A 168 8.39 -22.23 6.60
C ILE A 168 9.55 -21.57 5.84
N GLU A 169 10.39 -22.36 5.17
CA GLU A 169 11.50 -21.86 4.35
C GLU A 169 11.00 -20.91 3.25
N MET A 170 9.95 -21.30 2.51
CA MET A 170 9.33 -20.45 1.49
C MET A 170 8.83 -19.12 2.08
N THR A 171 8.23 -19.17 3.27
CA THR A 171 7.71 -17.98 3.95
C THR A 171 8.82 -17.03 4.39
N LEU A 172 9.89 -17.57 4.99
CA LEU A 172 11.05 -16.78 5.40
C LEU A 172 11.81 -16.19 4.19
N ALA A 173 11.90 -16.96 3.10
CA ALA A 173 12.46 -16.48 1.83
C ALA A 173 11.63 -15.34 1.23
N ALA A 174 10.29 -15.45 1.27
CA ALA A 174 9.40 -14.39 0.80
C ALA A 174 9.53 -13.11 1.62
N ILE A 175 9.61 -13.22 2.96
CA ILE A 175 9.86 -12.07 3.86
C ILE A 175 11.18 -11.39 3.50
N THR A 176 12.24 -12.17 3.37
CA THR A 176 13.58 -11.66 3.07
C THR A 176 13.64 -11.04 1.68
N GLY A 177 13.02 -11.69 0.69
CA GLY A 177 12.95 -11.21 -0.68
C GLY A 177 12.19 -9.89 -0.81
N LEU A 178 11.04 -9.76 -0.14
CA LEU A 178 10.27 -8.51 -0.12
C LEU A 178 11.05 -7.37 0.55
N ARG A 179 11.76 -7.64 1.65
CA ARG A 179 12.69 -6.65 2.25
C ARG A 179 13.78 -6.23 1.29
N GLY A 180 14.39 -7.20 0.61
CA GLY A 180 15.46 -6.96 -0.35
C GLY A 180 15.05 -6.01 -1.46
N ILE A 181 13.89 -6.25 -2.08
CA ILE A 181 13.40 -5.36 -3.16
C ILE A 181 13.01 -3.98 -2.63
N ALA A 182 12.42 -3.89 -1.43
CA ALA A 182 12.04 -2.62 -0.83
C ALA A 182 13.27 -1.77 -0.49
N PHE A 183 14.33 -2.39 0.01
CA PHE A 183 15.59 -1.73 0.32
C PHE A 183 16.38 -1.32 -0.93
N ALA A 184 16.41 -2.18 -1.96
CA ALA A 184 17.16 -1.91 -3.18
C ALA A 184 16.62 -0.71 -3.98
N GLY A 185 15.35 -0.34 -3.82
CA GLY A 185 14.73 0.78 -4.54
C GLY A 185 14.59 0.57 -6.05
N HIS A 186 14.80 -0.67 -6.52
CA HIS A 186 14.63 -1.05 -7.92
C HIS A 186 13.35 -1.85 -8.08
N ILE A 187 12.43 -1.35 -8.91
CA ILE A 187 11.19 -2.04 -9.21
C ILE A 187 11.49 -3.37 -9.94
N PRO A 188 10.95 -4.51 -9.45
CA PRO A 188 11.10 -5.78 -10.15
C PRO A 188 10.49 -5.73 -11.56
N PRO A 189 11.05 -6.45 -12.55
CA PRO A 189 10.47 -6.53 -13.88
C PRO A 189 9.06 -7.16 -13.81
N PRO A 190 8.19 -6.89 -14.80
CA PRO A 190 6.93 -7.61 -14.92
C PRO A 190 7.16 -9.14 -15.00
N LEU A 191 6.11 -9.94 -14.75
CA LEU A 191 6.16 -11.38 -15.01
C LEU A 191 6.11 -11.66 -16.52
N GLU A 192 6.79 -12.71 -16.98
CA GLU A 192 6.84 -13.11 -18.39
C GLU A 192 5.68 -14.04 -18.72
N ASP A 193 4.88 -13.67 -19.74
CA ASP A 193 3.76 -14.44 -20.29
C ASP A 193 2.86 -15.11 -19.22
N SER A 194 2.66 -14.40 -18.11
CA SER A 194 2.03 -14.97 -16.93
C SER A 194 0.50 -14.82 -17.00
N PRO A 195 -0.26 -15.91 -16.77
CA PRO A 195 -1.73 -15.85 -16.70
C PRO A 195 -2.24 -15.12 -15.45
N LYS A 196 -1.33 -14.63 -14.59
CA LYS A 196 -1.63 -13.77 -13.45
C LYS A 196 -1.84 -12.31 -13.87
N CYS A 197 -1.10 -11.84 -14.88
CA CYS A 197 -1.08 -10.42 -15.27
C CYS A 197 -2.45 -9.88 -15.71
N PRO A 198 -3.24 -10.56 -16.56
CA PRO A 198 -4.55 -10.06 -16.98
C PRO A 198 -5.58 -9.93 -15.85
N ARG A 199 -5.36 -10.61 -14.72
CA ARG A 199 -6.24 -10.59 -13.53
C ARG A 199 -5.71 -9.70 -12.42
N CYS A 200 -4.53 -9.09 -12.60
CA CYS A 200 -3.90 -8.24 -11.61
C CYS A 200 -4.65 -6.90 -11.52
N SER A 201 -4.98 -6.47 -10.29
CA SER A 201 -5.60 -5.17 -10.01
C SER A 201 -4.79 -3.99 -10.54
N LEU A 202 -3.45 -4.10 -10.50
CA LEU A 202 -2.53 -3.07 -10.95
C LEU A 202 -2.03 -3.27 -12.38
N VAL A 203 -2.67 -4.12 -13.21
CA VAL A 203 -2.21 -4.33 -14.60
C VAL A 203 -2.17 -3.02 -15.40
N GLY A 204 -3.14 -2.12 -15.17
CA GLY A 204 -3.20 -0.81 -15.83
C GLY A 204 -2.14 0.20 -15.36
N ILE A 205 -1.50 -0.04 -14.21
CA ILE A 205 -0.36 0.76 -13.72
C ILE A 205 0.95 0.08 -14.12
N CYS A 206 1.00 -1.25 -13.97
CA CYS A 206 2.15 -2.08 -14.26
C CYS A 206 2.51 -2.09 -15.76
N LEU A 207 1.49 -2.13 -16.63
CA LEU A 207 1.58 -2.13 -18.10
C LEU A 207 2.66 -3.10 -18.60
N PRO A 208 2.51 -4.42 -18.35
CA PRO A 208 3.59 -5.39 -18.53
C PRO A 208 4.10 -5.45 -19.98
N ASP A 209 3.20 -5.34 -20.95
CA ASP A 209 3.53 -5.45 -22.38
C ASP A 209 4.24 -4.19 -22.86
N GLU A 210 3.76 -3.01 -22.45
CA GLU A 210 4.35 -1.72 -22.78
C GLU A 210 5.72 -1.55 -22.12
N VAL A 211 5.85 -1.91 -20.84
CA VAL A 211 7.13 -1.87 -20.13
C VAL A 211 8.15 -2.77 -20.83
N ARG A 212 7.76 -3.97 -21.25
CA ARG A 212 8.64 -4.87 -22.00
C ARG A 212 9.01 -4.34 -23.38
N PHE A 213 8.03 -3.80 -24.09
CA PHE A 213 8.25 -3.19 -25.39
C PHE A 213 9.26 -2.05 -25.28
N LEU A 214 9.07 -1.13 -24.34
CA LEU A 214 9.97 0.02 -24.11
C LEU A 214 11.35 -0.41 -23.66
N THR A 215 11.46 -1.43 -22.80
CA THR A 215 12.77 -1.93 -22.32
C THR A 215 13.60 -2.55 -23.46
N ARG A 216 12.95 -3.12 -24.48
CA ARG A 216 13.60 -3.75 -25.65
C ARG A 216 13.70 -2.82 -26.86
N SER A 217 12.99 -1.70 -26.84
CA SER A 217 12.94 -0.74 -27.94
C SER A 217 14.13 0.22 -27.88
N SER A 218 14.68 0.55 -29.04
CA SER A 218 15.66 1.64 -29.17
C SER A 218 15.00 3.01 -29.39
N VAL A 219 13.67 3.08 -29.34
CA VAL A 219 12.92 4.32 -29.51
C VAL A 219 12.97 5.11 -28.21
N GLU A 220 13.67 6.24 -28.22
CA GLU A 220 13.63 7.18 -27.10
C GLU A 220 12.20 7.72 -26.91
N PRO A 221 11.60 7.58 -25.71
CA PRO A 221 10.28 8.13 -25.45
C PRO A 221 10.28 9.63 -25.68
N ARG A 222 9.36 10.13 -26.53
CA ARG A 222 9.17 11.57 -26.68
C ARG A 222 8.73 12.15 -25.33
N PRO A 223 9.46 13.12 -24.76
CA PRO A 223 9.01 13.79 -23.55
C PRO A 223 7.68 14.51 -23.81
N LEU A 224 6.66 14.19 -23.00
CA LEU A 224 5.40 14.94 -22.99
C LEU A 224 5.56 16.10 -22.03
N PHE A 225 5.82 17.28 -22.57
CA PHE A 225 5.70 18.51 -21.80
C PHE A 225 4.22 18.89 -21.73
N PRO A 226 3.63 19.09 -20.53
CA PRO A 226 2.34 19.72 -20.44
C PRO A 226 2.41 21.07 -21.16
N ALA A 227 1.34 21.44 -21.86
CA ALA A 227 1.28 22.78 -22.44
C ALA A 227 1.52 23.80 -21.33
N LEU A 228 2.47 24.72 -21.54
CA LEU A 228 2.64 25.85 -20.65
C LEU A 228 1.31 26.61 -20.59
N GLN A 229 0.64 26.56 -19.43
CA GLN A 229 -0.51 27.39 -19.17
C GLN A 229 -0.01 28.75 -18.70
N ASP A 230 -0.11 29.76 -19.57
CA ASP A 230 0.13 31.16 -19.20
C ASP A 230 -0.95 31.74 -18.25
N ALA A 231 -1.87 30.91 -17.79
CA ALA A 231 -2.96 31.31 -16.91
C ALA A 231 -2.44 31.46 -15.47
N LEU A 232 -2.61 32.65 -14.90
CA LEU A 232 -2.33 32.90 -13.49
C LEU A 232 -3.47 32.31 -12.62
N PRO A 233 -3.16 31.69 -11.47
CA PRO A 233 -4.19 31.21 -10.55
C PRO A 233 -4.96 32.40 -9.95
N LEU A 234 -6.30 32.33 -9.97
CA LEU A 234 -7.18 33.29 -9.31
C LEU A 234 -7.68 32.69 -7.98
N TYR A 235 -7.30 33.29 -6.86
CA TYR A 235 -7.79 32.92 -5.53
C TYR A 235 -8.95 33.83 -5.11
N VAL A 236 -10.13 33.25 -4.90
CA VAL A 236 -11.31 33.99 -4.43
C VAL A 236 -11.46 33.77 -2.92
N GLN A 237 -11.21 34.82 -2.13
CA GLN A 237 -11.16 34.73 -0.67
C GLN A 237 -12.43 35.24 0.03
N SER A 238 -13.48 35.59 -0.72
CA SER A 238 -14.70 36.19 -0.17
C SER A 238 -15.98 35.54 -0.72
N PRO A 239 -16.97 35.24 0.14
CA PRO A 239 -18.27 34.77 -0.31
C PRO A 239 -18.94 35.78 -1.25
N ARG A 240 -19.64 35.29 -2.28
CA ARG A 240 -20.39 36.08 -3.29
C ARG A 240 -19.55 36.94 -4.24
N ALA A 241 -18.23 36.80 -4.25
CA ALA A 241 -17.42 37.38 -5.31
C ALA A 241 -17.77 36.71 -6.65
N PHE A 242 -18.07 37.51 -7.67
CA PHE A 242 -18.34 37.04 -9.04
C PHE A 242 -17.54 37.88 -10.04
N ARG A 243 -17.16 37.25 -11.14
CA ARG A 243 -16.35 37.86 -12.21
C ARG A 243 -17.28 38.57 -13.20
N THR A 244 -16.91 39.78 -13.62
CA THR A 244 -17.68 40.58 -14.60
C THR A 244 -17.15 40.48 -16.03
N THR A 245 -15.87 40.15 -16.23
CA THR A 245 -15.21 40.11 -17.56
C THR A 245 -15.13 38.69 -18.14
N PRO A 246 -15.21 38.43 -19.46
CA PRO A 246 -14.96 37.10 -20.06
C PRO A 246 -13.50 36.59 -19.93
N ILE A 247 -13.27 35.27 -19.85
CA ILE A 247 -11.92 34.65 -19.65
C ILE A 247 -10.92 35.02 -20.75
N LYS A 248 -11.41 35.30 -21.96
CA LYS A 248 -10.56 35.58 -23.12
C LYS A 248 -9.90 36.97 -23.09
N GLU A 249 -10.41 37.90 -22.28
CA GLU A 249 -9.99 39.31 -22.28
C GLU A 249 -8.95 39.64 -21.19
N LEU A 250 -8.56 38.67 -20.37
CA LEU A 250 -7.57 38.86 -19.29
C LEU A 250 -6.10 38.87 -19.78
N ARG A 251 -5.84 38.75 -21.09
CA ARG A 251 -4.49 38.55 -21.62
C ARG A 251 -3.60 39.81 -21.68
N GLU A 252 -4.12 41.03 -21.49
CA GLU A 252 -3.34 42.25 -21.79
C GLU A 252 -3.42 43.40 -20.77
N SER A 253 -3.96 43.21 -19.56
CA SER A 253 -4.05 44.30 -18.57
C SER A 253 -2.99 44.25 -17.45
N CYS A 254 -1.77 43.80 -17.72
CA CYS A 254 -0.65 43.93 -16.78
C CYS A 254 0.57 44.54 -17.48
N PHE A 255 0.83 45.80 -17.10
CA PHE A 255 1.90 46.71 -17.53
C PHE A 255 3.33 46.10 -17.56
N PRO A 256 4.29 46.74 -18.27
CA PRO A 256 5.66 46.26 -18.39
C PRO A 256 6.43 46.26 -17.05
N ARG A 257 7.42 45.35 -16.96
CA ARG A 257 8.05 44.81 -15.74
C ARG A 257 8.91 45.76 -14.87
N HIS A 258 8.85 47.07 -15.02
CA HIS A 258 9.65 47.97 -14.18
C HIS A 258 8.78 49.15 -13.74
N GLU A 259 8.71 49.37 -12.42
CA GLU A 259 7.87 50.36 -11.70
C GLU A 259 6.46 49.88 -11.28
N CYS A 260 6.37 49.01 -10.27
CA CYS A 260 5.10 48.79 -9.55
C CYS A 260 5.34 48.28 -8.12
N LEU A 261 5.92 49.12 -7.26
CA LEU A 261 5.91 48.93 -5.80
C LEU A 261 5.02 49.98 -5.10
N GLY A 262 4.22 50.75 -5.84
CA GLY A 262 3.42 51.86 -5.28
C GLY A 262 1.97 51.98 -5.75
N LEU A 263 1.40 51.01 -6.49
CA LEU A 263 0.07 51.16 -7.11
C LEU A 263 -0.89 49.97 -6.91
N ILE A 264 -0.72 49.18 -5.84
CA ILE A 264 -1.60 48.03 -5.54
C ILE A 264 -2.97 48.47 -4.97
N GLU A 265 -3.16 49.73 -4.56
CA GLU A 265 -4.46 50.19 -4.02
C GLU A 265 -5.46 50.70 -5.07
N ALA A 266 -5.06 50.97 -6.32
CA ALA A 266 -5.93 51.69 -7.26
C ALA A 266 -6.68 50.83 -8.30
N ALA A 267 -6.31 49.56 -8.51
CA ALA A 267 -6.86 48.74 -9.61
C ALA A 267 -7.86 47.64 -9.18
N SER A 268 -8.13 47.48 -7.89
CA SER A 268 -9.09 46.47 -7.40
C SER A 268 -10.55 46.86 -7.57
N SER A 269 -10.84 48.12 -7.91
CA SER A 269 -12.20 48.67 -7.96
C SER A 269 -12.91 48.50 -9.31
N HIS A 270 -12.26 47.93 -10.35
CA HIS A 270 -12.88 47.77 -11.69
C HIS A 270 -13.10 46.31 -12.13
N LEU A 271 -12.57 45.32 -11.41
CA LEU A 271 -12.65 43.90 -11.83
C LEU A 271 -13.52 43.02 -10.92
N ILE A 272 -13.86 43.47 -9.71
CA ILE A 272 -14.64 42.69 -8.75
C ILE A 272 -15.68 43.62 -8.10
N SER A 273 -16.95 43.37 -8.40
CA SER A 273 -18.08 44.06 -7.77
C SER A 273 -18.70 43.18 -6.70
N THR A 274 -18.91 43.71 -5.51
CA THR A 274 -19.73 43.10 -4.46
C THR A 274 -21.15 43.64 -4.56
N LYS A 275 -22.15 42.79 -4.81
CA LYS A 275 -23.56 43.15 -4.57
C LYS A 275 -23.86 42.93 -3.10
N GLY A 276 -24.37 43.97 -2.42
CA GLY A 276 -24.93 43.89 -1.07
C GLY A 276 -26.08 42.90 -0.97
#